data_AF-A0A529AWH8-F1
#
_entry.id   AF-A0A529AWH8-F1
#
_cell.length_a   1.000
_cell.length_b   1.000
_cell.length_c   1.000
_cell.angle_alpha   90.00
_cell.angle_beta   90.00
_cell.angle_gamma   90.00
#
_symmetry.space_group_name_H-M   'P 1'
#
loop_
_entity.id
_entity.type
_entity.pdbx_description
1 polymer ?
#
loop_
_entity_poly.entity_id
_entity_poly.type
_entity_poly.pdbx_seq_one_letter_code
_entity_poly.pdbx_strand_id
1 'polypeptide(L)' 'AGTVAVSSPEGNSLAVIDAASGRIVATSALAEVCGVAPDGADFMATTGTGEIIEAGGATRSEPGYVWDNHMLRIEQAG' A
#
# COMPACT_ATOMS: atom_id res chain seq x y z
N ALA A 1 16.48 8.52 6.09
CA ALA A 1 16.11 7.85 4.83
C ALA A 1 14.61 7.57 4.88
N GLY A 2 13.92 7.61 3.74
CA GLY A 2 12.49 7.27 3.69
C GLY A 2 12.26 5.77 3.63
N THR A 3 11.00 5.38 3.53
CA THR A 3 10.55 4.01 3.26
C THR A 3 9.90 3.94 1.88
N VAL A 4 9.88 2.74 1.29
CA VAL A 4 9.18 2.43 0.05
C VAL A 4 8.17 1.33 0.34
N ALA A 5 6.91 1.55 0.01
CA ALA A 5 5.90 0.50 0.03
C ALA A 5 5.72 -0.12 -1.35
N VAL A 6 5.55 -1.45 -1.39
CA VAL A 6 5.38 -2.24 -2.60
C VAL A 6 4.16 -3.15 -2.42
N SER A 7 3.16 -3.02 -3.29
CA SER A 7 2.01 -3.92 -3.36
C SER A 7 2.26 -5.08 -4.32
N SER A 8 1.65 -6.23 -4.04
CA SER A 8 1.66 -7.41 -4.91
C SER A 8 0.29 -8.08 -4.90
N PRO A 9 -0.52 -7.89 -5.97
CA PRO A 9 -1.86 -8.50 -6.06
C PRO A 9 -1.78 -10.02 -6.01
N GLU A 10 -1.04 -10.62 -6.96
CA GLU A 10 -0.86 -12.07 -7.05
C GLU A 10 -0.08 -12.65 -5.87
N GLY A 11 0.80 -11.85 -5.26
CA GLY A 11 1.56 -12.23 -4.07
C GLY A 11 0.79 -12.07 -2.77
N ASN A 12 -0.43 -11.54 -2.79
CA ASN A 12 -1.25 -11.26 -1.61
C ASN A 12 -0.48 -10.57 -0.47
N SER A 13 0.31 -9.54 -0.82
CA SER A 13 1.19 -8.90 0.16
C SER A 13 1.44 -7.42 -0.10
N LEU A 14 1.68 -6.72 1.02
CA LEU A 14 2.25 -5.38 1.08
C LEU A 14 3.59 -5.47 1.82
N ALA A 15 4.66 -4.93 1.25
CA ALA A 15 5.96 -4.84 1.90
C ALA A 15 6.40 -3.38 2.06
N VAL A 16 6.98 -3.05 3.21
CA VAL A 16 7.64 -1.76 3.45
C VAL A 16 9.15 -2.00 3.55
N ILE A 17 9.90 -1.23 2.78
CA ILE A 17 11.35 -1.37 2.60
C ILE A 17 12.02 -0.09 3.10
N ASP A 18 13.06 -0.21 3.92
CA ASP A 18 13.95 0.91 4.23
C ASP A 18 14.73 1.31 2.98
N ALA A 19 14.57 2.55 2.52
CA ALA A 19 15.10 2.97 1.22
C ALA A 19 16.64 3.07 1.20
N ALA A 20 17.30 3.19 2.36
CA ALA A 20 18.75 3.27 2.42
C ALA A 20 19.43 1.89 2.35
N SER A 21 18.89 0.92 3.08
CA SER A 21 19.46 -0.43 3.20
C SER A 21 18.85 -1.45 2.26
N GLY A 22 17.67 -1.18 1.71
CA GLY A 22 16.89 -2.15 0.94
C GLY A 22 16.27 -3.26 1.80
N ARG A 23 16.35 -3.17 3.14
CA ARG A 23 15.80 -4.18 4.04
C ARG A 23 14.28 -4.05 4.13
N ILE A 24 13.57 -5.19 4.04
CA ILE A 24 12.15 -5.26 4.41
C ILE A 24 12.02 -4.98 5.91
N VAL A 25 11.26 -3.95 6.27
CA VAL A 25 11.02 -3.55 7.67
C VAL A 25 9.63 -3.94 8.17
N ALA A 26 8.68 -4.16 7.26
CA ALA A 26 7.37 -4.70 7.57
C ALA A 26 6.77 -5.44 6.36
N THR A 27 5.92 -6.43 6.64
CA THR A 27 5.09 -7.10 5.65
C THR A 27 3.69 -7.33 6.20
N SER A 28 2.68 -7.16 5.36
CA SER A 28 1.29 -7.47 5.67
C SER A 28 0.76 -8.48 4.64
N ALA A 29 0.14 -9.55 5.11
CA ALA A 29 -0.60 -10.49 4.27
C ALA A 29 -2.00 -9.91 4.03
N LEU A 30 -2.30 -9.57 2.79
CA LEU A 30 -3.53 -8.89 2.37
C LEU A 30 -3.93 -9.43 1.00
N ALA A 31 -5.18 -9.83 0.82
CA ALA A 31 -5.62 -10.41 -0.44
C ALA A 31 -5.56 -9.36 -1.56
N GLU A 32 -4.99 -9.71 -2.71
CA GLU A 32 -5.05 -8.91 -3.94
C GLU A 32 -4.69 -7.44 -3.74
N VAL A 33 -3.56 -7.12 -3.06
CA VAL A 33 -3.16 -5.72 -2.82
C VAL A 33 -2.85 -5.02 -4.13
N CYS A 34 -3.67 -4.02 -4.46
CA CYS A 34 -3.59 -3.26 -5.69
C CYS A 34 -2.96 -1.89 -5.45
N GLY A 35 -3.74 -0.90 -5.02
CA GLY A 35 -3.26 0.46 -4.81
C GLY A 35 -2.37 0.57 -3.58
N VAL A 36 -1.37 1.45 -3.64
CA VAL A 36 -0.59 1.89 -2.48
C VAL A 36 -0.25 3.36 -2.63
N ALA A 37 -0.39 4.13 -1.56
CA ALA A 37 -0.10 5.57 -1.54
C ALA A 37 0.50 5.98 -0.20
N PRO A 38 1.38 6.99 -0.15
CA PRO A 38 1.86 7.56 1.09
C PRO A 38 0.72 8.30 1.82
N ASP A 39 0.70 8.20 3.15
CA ASP A 39 -0.14 9.01 4.03
C ASP A 39 0.67 9.38 5.28
N GLY A 40 1.21 10.61 5.29
CA GLY A 40 2.15 11.06 6.32
C GLY A 40 3.44 10.23 6.33
N ALA A 41 3.73 9.58 7.46
CA ALA A 41 4.89 8.69 7.63
C ALA A 41 4.58 7.22 7.28
N ASP A 42 3.32 6.92 7.00
CA ASP A 42 2.80 5.58 6.75
C ASP A 42 2.26 5.46 5.32
N PHE A 43 1.57 4.36 5.04
CA PHE A 43 0.98 4.07 3.74
C PHE A 43 -0.47 3.63 3.89
N MET A 44 -1.28 3.97 2.90
CA MET A 44 -2.58 3.38 2.66
C MET A 44 -2.49 2.37 1.53
N ALA A 45 -3.36 1.36 1.55
CA ALA A 45 -3.45 0.36 0.49
C ALA A 45 -4.91 0.04 0.13
N THR A 46 -5.13 -0.39 -1.10
CA THR A 46 -6.43 -0.92 -1.55
C THR A 46 -6.27 -2.32 -2.13
N THR A 47 -7.33 -3.12 -2.12
CA THR A 47 -7.31 -4.49 -2.64
C THR A 47 -8.30 -4.71 -3.78
N GLY A 48 -8.06 -5.71 -4.63
CA GLY A 48 -9.02 -6.14 -5.65
C GLY A 48 -10.38 -6.57 -5.06
N THR A 49 -10.40 -6.99 -3.79
CA THR A 49 -11.60 -7.37 -3.03
C THR A 49 -12.40 -6.19 -2.48
N GLY A 50 -11.93 -4.95 -2.68
CA GLY A 50 -12.61 -3.74 -2.22
C GLY A 50 -12.27 -3.32 -0.78
N GLU A 51 -11.21 -3.86 -0.18
CA GLU A 51 -10.71 -3.38 1.11
C GLU A 51 -9.84 -2.13 0.93
N ILE A 52 -9.98 -1.19 1.85
CA ILE A 52 -9.15 0.01 1.98
C ILE A 52 -8.50 -0.06 3.35
N ILE A 53 -7.17 -0.14 3.38
CA ILE A 53 -6.36 -0.14 4.58
C ILE A 53 -5.84 1.29 4.77
N GLU A 54 -6.26 1.93 5.85
CA GLU A 54 -5.82 3.28 6.22
C GLU A 54 -4.47 3.26 6.94
N ALA A 55 -3.77 4.40 6.93
CA ALA A 55 -2.59 4.58 7.76
C ALA A 55 -2.96 4.35 9.23
N GLY A 56 -2.15 3.56 9.94
CA GLY A 56 -2.46 3.11 11.31
C GLY A 56 -3.28 1.82 11.39
N GLY A 57 -3.67 1.23 10.26
CA GLY A 57 -4.19 -0.15 10.18
C GLY A 57 -5.70 -0.31 10.35
N ALA A 58 -6.46 0.78 10.38
CA ALA A 58 -7.91 0.69 10.24
C ALA A 58 -8.28 0.16 8.85
N THR A 59 -9.36 -0.62 8.76
CA THR A 59 -9.82 -1.18 7.49
C THR A 59 -11.26 -0.80 7.23
N ARG A 60 -11.52 -0.34 6.01
CA ARG A 60 -12.86 -0.07 5.48
C ARG A 60 -13.14 -1.00 4.32
N SER A 61 -14.36 -1.53 4.25
CA SER A 61 -14.81 -2.41 3.17
C SER A 61 -15.73 -1.66 2.21
N GLU A 62 -15.38 -1.70 0.93
CA GLU A 62 -16.06 -1.06 -0.19
C GLU A 62 -16.25 -2.07 -1.34
N PRO A 63 -17.04 -3.14 -1.15
CA PRO A 63 -17.09 -4.30 -2.05
C PRO A 63 -17.70 -4.01 -3.42
N GLY A 64 -18.28 -2.81 -3.62
CA GLY A 64 -18.75 -2.35 -4.92
C GLY A 64 -17.64 -1.84 -5.84
N TYR A 65 -16.40 -1.72 -5.33
CA TYR A 65 -15.25 -1.23 -6.07
C TYR A 65 -14.19 -2.32 -6.21
N VAL A 66 -13.69 -2.49 -7.43
CA VAL A 66 -12.55 -3.36 -7.75
C VAL A 66 -11.40 -2.45 -8.09
N TRP A 67 -10.36 -2.49 -7.27
CA TRP A 67 -9.18 -1.65 -7.45
C TRP A 67 -8.17 -2.34 -8.38
N ASP A 68 -7.48 -1.54 -9.19
CA ASP A 68 -6.43 -2.00 -10.12
C ASP A 68 -5.12 -1.24 -9.87
N ASN A 69 -3.99 -1.81 -10.25
CA ASN A 69 -2.65 -1.26 -10.04
C ASN A 69 -2.29 -0.27 -11.17
N HIS A 70 -2.37 1.03 -10.89
CA HIS A 70 -1.87 2.07 -11.80
C HIS A 70 -0.83 2.93 -11.10
N MET A 71 0.33 3.10 -11.72
CA MET A 71 1.42 3.92 -11.17
C MET A 71 1.28 5.37 -11.63
N LEU A 72 1.16 6.29 -10.65
CA LEU A 72 1.18 7.73 -10.88
C LEU A 72 2.27 8.37 -10.01
N ARG A 73 2.95 9.39 -10.53
CA ARG A 73 3.84 10.23 -9.72
C ARG A 73 3.00 11.24 -8.94
N ILE A 74 3.21 11.30 -7.63
CA ILE A 74 2.63 12.34 -6.76
C ILE A 74 3.72 13.39 -6.53
N GLU A 75 3.39 14.66 -6.73
CA GLU A 75 4.27 15.76 -6.35
C GLU A 75 4.11 16.08 -4.86
N GLN A 76 5.20 16.47 -4.21
CA GLN A 76 5.12 16.91 -2.82
C GLN A 76 4.38 18.25 -2.77
N ALA A 77 3.33 18.34 -1.95
CA ALA A 77 2.75 19.62 -1.61
C ALA A 77 3.80 20.43 -0.83
N GLY A 78 4.16 21.61 -1.35
CA GLY A 78 5.13 22.52 -0.74
C GLY A 78 4.64 23.20 0.53
#